data_AF-A0A0N5AL20-F1
#
_entry.id   AF-A0A0N5AL20-F1
#
_cell.length_a   1.000
_cell.length_b   1.000
_cell.length_c   1.000
_cell.angle_alpha   90.00
_cell.angle_beta   90.00
_cell.angle_gamma   90.00
#
_symmetry.space_group_name_H-M   'P 1'
#
loop_
_entity.id
_entity.type
_entity.pdbx_description
1 polymer ?
#
loop_
_entity_poly.entity_id
_entity_poly.type
_entity_poly.pdbx_seq_one_letter_code
_entity_poly.pdbx_strand_id
1 'polypeptide(L)'
;MVQDYIENETTTLVTVRQVNSLRLPSIIICPRNADAIHLDELIDNVRSVVPLIDNITVRNVIRFAISGLGFSAFDEATRIWTNSTIESLSAYYETWKNNRSDDEMFKLILEDYGYTCKETFLECFQGGVHLNCCDIFEFTYVALRGRCLRLRELYQTDNEETAKLSITLGSVPSPLSELSYYQQQMVAYVGDRHKDVWVTPRYYLNAYDWTRMRFRIRQKEMLTNKLDCRVPDEDEGSGTCSLVRWLRETVEKPFNCTFVYTKVYNHSLPTCKPRTIIENYRSVLLTPTSNFRCLPTCIHNETSLQIYSSPSIYGTNDKRVFMIEASYPEMQIEEYREIVRTTMPGFVSQIGGQVGLFLGASIITFVQFFVTFSMYMYRRLRLLYRYIQNKWFYRSRSNN
;
A
#
# COMPACT_ATOMS: atom_id res chain seq x y z
N MET A 1 -29.87 -13.53 20.00
CA MET A 1 -29.05 -14.69 20.45
C MET A 1 -29.00 -15.81 19.43
N VAL A 2 -30.10 -16.53 19.16
CA VAL A 2 -30.09 -17.54 18.06
C VAL A 2 -29.80 -16.85 16.74
N GLN A 3 -30.44 -15.69 16.50
CA GLN A 3 -30.14 -14.83 15.36
C GLN A 3 -28.66 -14.39 15.36
N ASP A 4 -28.16 -13.83 16.46
CA ASP A 4 -26.76 -13.37 16.58
C ASP A 4 -25.73 -14.49 16.34
N TYR A 5 -26.04 -15.74 16.73
CA TYR A 5 -25.20 -16.91 16.47
C TYR A 5 -25.28 -17.35 15.00
N ILE A 6 -26.47 -17.33 14.40
CA ILE A 6 -26.67 -17.66 12.98
C ILE A 6 -26.02 -16.60 12.08
N GLU A 7 -26.11 -15.33 12.45
CA GLU A 7 -25.57 -14.19 11.71
C GLU A 7 -24.06 -13.97 11.95
N ASN A 8 -23.44 -14.74 12.85
CA ASN A 8 -22.04 -14.58 13.25
C ASN A 8 -21.71 -13.11 13.63
N GLU A 9 -22.56 -12.51 14.46
CA GLU A 9 -22.39 -11.14 14.92
C GLU A 9 -21.04 -10.93 15.61
N THR A 10 -20.38 -9.82 15.32
CA THR A 10 -19.01 -9.54 15.79
C THR A 10 -18.92 -8.32 16.69
N THR A 11 -17.87 -8.27 17.49
CA THR A 11 -17.47 -7.11 18.27
C THR A 11 -15.97 -6.88 18.10
N THR A 12 -15.52 -5.65 18.32
CA THR A 12 -14.11 -5.31 18.22
C THR A 12 -13.50 -5.27 19.61
N LEU A 13 -12.50 -6.12 19.83
CA LEU A 13 -11.63 -6.03 20.99
C LEU A 13 -10.53 -5.02 20.71
N VAL A 14 -10.40 -4.01 21.57
CA VAL A 14 -9.33 -2.99 21.50
C VAL A 14 -8.42 -3.19 22.69
N THR A 15 -7.14 -3.35 22.44
CA THR A 15 -6.11 -3.42 23.49
C THR A 15 -4.97 -2.46 23.16
N VAL A 16 -4.39 -1.85 24.19
CA VAL A 16 -3.23 -0.97 24.04
C VAL A 16 -2.06 -1.64 24.75
N ARG A 17 -0.99 -1.91 24.00
CA ARG A 17 0.19 -2.60 24.49
C ARG A 17 1.39 -1.66 24.46
N GLN A 18 1.96 -1.37 25.63
CA GLN A 18 3.23 -0.66 25.74
C GLN A 18 4.38 -1.55 25.29
N VAL A 19 5.36 -0.95 24.59
CA VAL A 19 6.52 -1.68 24.07
C VAL A 19 7.79 -0.86 24.28
N ASN A 20 8.90 -1.55 24.49
CA ASN A 20 10.20 -0.88 24.72
C ASN A 20 10.83 -0.36 23.43
N SER A 21 10.41 -0.88 22.28
CA SER A 21 10.93 -0.45 20.99
C SER A 21 9.86 -0.59 19.90
N LEU A 22 9.82 0.40 19.02
CA LEU A 22 8.95 0.45 17.86
C LEU A 22 9.80 0.65 16.62
N ARG A 23 9.57 -0.19 15.61
CA ARG A 23 10.15 0.03 14.29
C ARG A 23 9.47 1.24 13.66
N LEU A 24 10.25 2.21 13.20
CA LEU A 24 9.74 3.34 12.42
C LEU A 24 9.10 2.82 11.12
N PRO A 25 8.00 3.43 10.67
CA PRO A 25 7.41 3.04 9.40
C PRO A 25 8.37 3.37 8.26
N SER A 26 8.17 2.78 7.09
CA SER A 26 9.01 3.10 5.94
C SER A 26 8.71 4.52 5.49
N ILE A 27 9.67 5.43 5.67
CA ILE A 27 9.60 6.80 5.18
C ILE A 27 10.30 6.84 3.83
N ILE A 28 9.56 7.17 2.77
CA ILE A 28 10.11 7.29 1.42
C ILE A 28 10.04 8.75 1.01
N ILE A 29 11.20 9.36 0.76
CA ILE A 29 11.36 10.76 0.38
C ILE A 29 11.69 10.81 -1.11
N CYS A 30 10.86 11.49 -1.87
CA CYS A 30 10.98 11.64 -3.31
C CYS A 30 11.11 13.13 -3.69
N PRO A 31 11.91 13.45 -4.72
CA PRO A 31 11.73 14.69 -5.47
C PRO A 31 10.26 14.84 -5.92
N ARG A 32 9.72 16.06 -5.94
CA ARG A 32 8.35 16.28 -6.45
C ARG A 32 8.31 15.99 -7.95
N ASN A 33 9.30 16.48 -8.68
CA ASN A 33 9.48 16.30 -10.11
C ASN A 33 10.57 15.23 -10.36
N ALA A 34 10.36 14.36 -11.36
CA ALA A 34 11.24 13.22 -11.64
C ALA A 34 12.58 13.60 -12.30
N ASP A 35 12.85 14.88 -12.50
CA ASP A 35 14.04 15.43 -13.16
C ASP A 35 15.20 15.71 -12.20
N ALA A 36 15.28 15.02 -11.07
CA ALA A 36 16.42 15.13 -10.16
C ALA A 36 17.67 14.45 -10.76
N ILE A 37 18.30 15.12 -11.71
CA ILE A 37 19.44 14.62 -12.50
C ILE A 37 20.51 15.70 -12.68
N HIS A 38 21.75 15.28 -12.91
CA HIS A 38 22.87 16.13 -13.32
C HIS A 38 22.74 16.47 -14.81
N LEU A 39 21.89 17.44 -15.13
CA LEU A 39 21.46 17.73 -16.49
C LEU A 39 22.59 18.11 -17.45
N ASP A 40 23.58 18.90 -17.01
CA ASP A 40 24.64 19.38 -17.90
C ASP A 40 25.51 18.22 -18.43
N GLU A 41 25.88 17.29 -17.54
CA GLU A 41 26.63 16.09 -17.92
C GLU A 41 25.80 15.17 -18.85
N LEU A 42 24.49 15.08 -18.60
CA LEU A 42 23.57 14.32 -19.46
C LEU A 42 23.41 14.97 -20.84
N ILE A 43 23.37 16.31 -20.93
CA ILE A 43 23.34 17.05 -22.20
C ILE A 43 24.61 16.76 -23.01
N ASP A 44 25.77 16.76 -22.35
CA ASP A 44 27.05 16.45 -23.01
C ASP A 44 27.08 15.01 -23.51
N ASN A 45 26.50 14.07 -22.73
CA ASN A 45 26.31 12.69 -23.16
C ASN A 45 25.45 12.60 -24.43
N VAL A 46 24.30 13.27 -24.48
CA VAL A 46 23.42 13.30 -25.66
C VAL A 46 24.16 13.84 -26.88
N ARG A 47 24.88 14.96 -26.72
CA ARG A 47 25.62 15.63 -27.80
C ARG A 47 26.78 14.82 -28.35
N SER A 48 27.38 13.95 -27.55
CA SER A 48 28.43 13.05 -28.00
C SER A 48 27.94 12.05 -29.06
N VAL A 49 26.63 11.73 -29.06
CA VAL A 49 26.00 10.79 -30.00
C VAL A 49 25.20 11.52 -31.08
N VAL A 50 24.50 12.59 -30.71
CA VAL A 50 23.68 13.41 -31.61
C VAL A 50 24.33 14.80 -31.72
N PRO A 51 25.31 14.99 -32.62
CA PRO A 51 25.98 16.29 -32.76
C PRO A 51 25.01 17.33 -33.35
N LEU A 52 25.27 18.62 -33.05
CA LEU A 52 24.56 19.79 -33.61
C LEU A 52 23.09 19.98 -33.17
N ILE A 53 22.61 19.21 -32.20
CA ILE A 53 21.30 19.41 -31.59
C ILE A 53 21.28 20.67 -30.68
N ASP A 54 20.24 21.49 -30.83
CA ASP A 54 20.10 22.72 -30.06
C ASP A 54 19.70 22.46 -28.59
N ASN A 55 19.97 23.43 -27.71
CA ASN A 55 19.71 23.31 -26.26
C ASN A 55 18.25 22.97 -25.92
N ILE A 56 17.28 23.49 -26.67
CA ILE A 56 15.86 23.30 -26.38
C ILE A 56 15.47 21.88 -26.76
N THR A 57 15.89 21.42 -27.92
CA THR A 57 15.61 20.06 -28.40
C THR A 57 16.28 19.01 -27.51
N VAL A 58 17.54 19.17 -27.08
CA VAL A 58 18.17 18.22 -26.14
C VAL A 58 17.36 18.10 -24.85
N ARG A 59 16.97 19.22 -24.24
CA ARG A 59 16.17 19.21 -23.01
C ARG A 59 14.84 18.51 -23.23
N ASN A 60 14.21 18.70 -24.39
CA ASN A 60 12.98 18.00 -24.74
C ASN A 60 13.18 16.51 -25.00
N VAL A 61 14.31 16.08 -25.55
CA VAL A 61 14.67 14.65 -25.69
C VAL A 61 14.83 14.00 -24.31
N ILE A 62 15.48 14.68 -23.37
CA ILE A 62 15.62 14.18 -21.99
C ILE A 62 14.26 14.14 -21.29
N ARG A 63 13.44 15.20 -21.40
CA ARG A 63 12.06 15.19 -20.89
C ARG A 63 11.26 14.04 -21.49
N PHE A 64 11.34 13.84 -22.80
CA PHE A 64 10.68 12.74 -23.52
C PHE A 64 11.11 11.37 -23.00
N ALA A 65 12.41 11.18 -22.74
CA ALA A 65 12.91 9.95 -22.16
C ALA A 65 12.35 9.71 -20.75
N ILE A 66 12.48 10.68 -19.82
CA ILE A 66 12.02 10.53 -18.42
C ILE A 66 10.50 10.31 -18.36
N SER A 67 9.73 11.09 -19.11
CA SER A 67 8.27 10.92 -19.18
C SER A 67 7.87 9.59 -19.81
N GLY A 68 8.60 9.14 -20.83
CA GLY A 68 8.39 7.85 -21.48
C GLY A 68 8.76 6.64 -20.60
N LEU A 69 9.58 6.83 -19.56
CA LEU A 69 9.85 5.83 -18.52
C LEU A 69 8.72 5.70 -17.49
N GLY A 70 7.63 6.46 -17.64
CA GLY A 70 6.44 6.35 -16.79
C GLY A 70 6.38 7.33 -15.62
N PHE A 71 7.11 8.45 -15.69
CA PHE A 71 7.14 9.45 -14.63
C PHE A 71 6.31 10.69 -14.95
N SER A 72 5.58 11.16 -13.93
CA SER A 72 4.67 12.30 -14.00
C SER A 72 5.39 13.66 -13.88
N ALA A 73 4.60 14.74 -13.86
CA ALA A 73 5.05 16.15 -13.79
C ALA A 73 5.66 16.75 -15.07
N PHE A 74 5.41 16.12 -16.23
CA PHE A 74 5.69 16.69 -17.56
C PHE A 74 4.42 16.90 -18.40
N ASP A 75 3.24 16.92 -17.77
CA ASP A 75 1.95 17.02 -18.47
C ASP A 75 1.86 18.29 -19.32
N GLU A 76 2.32 19.43 -18.81
CA GLU A 76 2.33 20.69 -19.56
C GLU A 76 3.22 20.60 -20.81
N ALA A 77 4.44 20.08 -20.68
CA ALA A 77 5.35 19.88 -21.80
C ALA A 77 4.77 18.92 -22.84
N THR A 78 4.22 17.79 -22.40
CA THR A 78 3.63 16.78 -23.29
C THR A 78 2.37 17.29 -24.02
N ARG A 79 1.63 18.23 -23.44
CA ARG A 79 0.41 18.80 -24.06
C ARG A 79 0.72 19.67 -25.28
N ILE A 80 1.92 20.25 -25.32
CA ILE A 80 2.35 21.15 -26.39
C ILE A 80 2.93 20.36 -27.58
N TRP A 81 3.33 19.11 -27.37
CA TRP A 81 3.92 18.29 -28.42
C TRP A 81 2.86 17.80 -29.41
N THR A 82 3.05 18.16 -30.68
CA THR A 82 2.30 17.59 -31.81
C THR A 82 2.85 16.21 -32.17
N ASN A 83 2.09 15.43 -32.97
CA ASN A 83 2.55 14.13 -33.45
C ASN A 83 3.90 14.21 -34.19
N SER A 84 4.13 15.27 -34.98
CA SER A 84 5.42 15.51 -35.65
C SER A 84 6.56 15.77 -34.66
N THR A 85 6.30 16.48 -33.57
CA THR A 85 7.28 16.71 -32.50
C THR A 85 7.60 15.40 -31.77
N ILE A 86 6.59 14.59 -31.46
CA ILE A 86 6.78 13.28 -30.83
C ILE A 86 7.63 12.36 -31.73
N GLU A 87 7.36 12.34 -33.04
CA GLU A 87 8.12 11.57 -34.00
C GLU A 87 9.60 12.01 -34.07
N SER A 88 9.84 13.32 -34.13
CA SER A 88 11.18 13.90 -34.09
C SER A 88 11.94 13.57 -32.80
N LEU A 89 11.31 13.77 -31.64
CA LEU A 89 11.90 13.43 -30.34
C LEU A 89 12.19 11.93 -30.20
N SER A 90 11.30 11.08 -30.73
CA SER A 90 11.50 9.64 -30.77
C SER A 90 12.72 9.27 -31.64
N ALA A 91 12.91 9.92 -32.79
CA ALA A 91 14.08 9.67 -33.64
C ALA A 91 15.39 10.09 -32.98
N TYR A 92 15.40 11.25 -32.30
CA TYR A 92 16.56 11.67 -31.51
C TYR A 92 16.84 10.73 -30.34
N TYR A 93 15.80 10.28 -29.63
CA TYR A 93 15.95 9.32 -28.54
C TYR A 93 16.53 7.99 -29.03
N GLU A 94 16.02 7.43 -30.13
CA GLU A 94 16.56 6.18 -30.70
C GLU A 94 18.02 6.35 -31.15
N THR A 95 18.39 7.51 -31.70
CA THR A 95 19.78 7.81 -32.05
C THR A 95 20.66 7.90 -30.81
N TRP A 96 20.22 8.60 -29.76
CA TRP A 96 20.94 8.71 -28.49
C TRP A 96 21.07 7.37 -27.75
N LYS A 97 20.01 6.55 -27.79
CA LYS A 97 19.98 5.19 -27.26
C LYS A 97 20.98 4.29 -27.98
N ASN A 98 21.11 4.44 -29.30
CA ASN A 98 22.02 3.67 -30.13
C ASN A 98 21.79 2.15 -29.92
N ASN A 99 22.82 1.38 -29.56
CA ASN A 99 22.72 -0.06 -29.31
C ASN A 99 22.23 -0.44 -27.90
N ARG A 100 21.92 0.53 -27.04
CA ARG A 100 21.45 0.27 -25.66
C ARG A 100 19.97 -0.13 -25.66
N SER A 101 19.58 -0.91 -24.68
CA SER A 101 18.19 -1.20 -24.35
C SER A 101 17.54 -0.04 -23.58
N ASP A 102 16.20 0.00 -23.54
CA ASP A 102 15.49 1.00 -22.74
C ASP A 102 15.76 0.82 -21.22
N ASP A 103 16.12 -0.39 -20.78
CA ASP A 103 16.55 -0.69 -19.40
C ASP A 103 17.92 -0.06 -19.10
N GLU A 104 18.87 -0.12 -20.03
CA GLU A 104 20.17 0.54 -19.90
C GLU A 104 20.04 2.05 -19.97
N MET A 105 19.13 2.58 -20.80
CA MET A 105 18.82 4.00 -20.82
C MET A 105 18.22 4.48 -19.50
N PHE A 106 17.34 3.69 -18.88
CA PHE A 106 16.80 4.00 -17.56
C PHE A 106 17.91 4.12 -16.50
N LYS A 107 18.85 3.16 -16.47
CA LYS A 107 19.99 3.19 -15.54
C LYS A 107 20.91 4.39 -15.81
N LEU A 108 21.23 4.65 -17.07
CA LEU A 108 22.05 5.80 -17.45
C LEU A 108 21.43 7.10 -16.93
N ILE A 109 20.15 7.34 -17.21
CA ILE A 109 19.50 8.62 -16.90
C ILE A 109 19.28 8.77 -15.39
N LEU A 110 18.76 7.73 -14.73
CA LEU A 110 18.27 7.85 -13.36
C LEU A 110 19.20 7.30 -12.31
N GLU A 111 20.08 6.34 -12.64
CA GLU A 111 21.04 5.76 -11.70
C GLU A 111 22.40 6.46 -11.81
N ASP A 112 22.96 6.56 -13.02
CA ASP A 112 24.30 7.10 -13.27
C ASP A 112 24.34 8.63 -13.22
N TYR A 113 23.42 9.31 -13.92
CA TYR A 113 23.28 10.77 -13.92
C TYR A 113 22.20 11.27 -12.94
N GLY A 114 21.69 10.39 -12.08
CA GLY A 114 20.73 10.77 -11.04
C GLY A 114 21.41 11.32 -9.80
N TYR A 115 20.64 12.07 -9.00
CA TYR A 115 21.09 12.58 -7.71
C TYR A 115 21.61 11.46 -6.78
N THR A 116 22.60 11.79 -5.96
CA THR A 116 23.18 10.86 -4.99
C THR A 116 22.64 11.07 -3.58
N CYS A 117 22.76 10.04 -2.74
CA CYS A 117 22.37 10.12 -1.33
C CYS A 117 23.16 11.20 -0.58
N LYS A 118 24.47 11.34 -0.85
CA LYS A 118 25.35 12.31 -0.18
C LYS A 118 25.06 13.76 -0.55
N GLU A 119 24.55 14.01 -1.75
CA GLU A 119 24.11 15.34 -2.17
C GLU A 119 22.76 15.72 -1.54
N THR A 120 21.92 14.72 -1.28
CA THR A 120 20.55 14.93 -0.77
C THR A 120 20.53 15.10 0.74
N PHE A 121 21.22 14.24 1.48
CA PHE A 121 21.24 14.28 2.93
C PHE A 121 22.42 15.09 3.46
N LEU A 122 22.13 16.05 4.34
CA LEU A 122 23.14 16.77 5.08
C LEU A 122 23.41 16.13 6.44
N GLU A 123 22.35 15.70 7.12
CA GLU A 123 22.46 15.18 8.48
C GLU A 123 21.29 14.25 8.84
N CYS A 124 21.59 13.17 9.55
CA CYS A 124 20.61 12.32 10.21
C CYS A 124 21.02 12.16 11.66
N PHE A 125 20.06 12.28 12.57
CA PHE A 125 20.31 12.25 14.00
C PHE A 125 19.19 11.52 14.72
N GLN A 126 19.53 10.68 15.69
CA GLN A 126 18.57 9.99 16.53
C GLN A 126 19.19 9.71 17.90
N GLY A 127 18.46 9.96 18.99
CA GLY A 127 18.87 9.48 20.32
C GLY A 127 20.18 10.08 20.84
N GLY A 128 20.57 11.29 20.42
CA GLY A 128 21.87 11.86 20.78
C GLY A 128 23.02 11.51 19.83
N VAL A 129 22.77 10.69 18.80
CA VAL A 129 23.80 10.12 17.93
C VAL A 129 23.59 10.57 16.48
N HIS A 130 24.67 11.04 15.83
CA HIS A 130 24.67 11.27 14.39
C HIS A 130 24.75 9.94 13.65
N LEU A 131 23.80 9.73 12.75
CA LEU A 131 23.71 8.56 11.90
C LEU A 131 24.23 8.90 10.50
N ASN A 132 24.87 7.94 9.85
CA ASN A 132 25.14 8.06 8.42
C ASN A 132 23.83 7.84 7.65
N CYS A 133 23.28 8.91 7.08
CA CYS A 133 22.03 8.85 6.32
C CYS A 133 22.06 7.80 5.20
N CYS A 134 23.19 7.63 4.52
CA CYS A 134 23.30 6.69 3.40
C CYS A 134 23.42 5.22 3.82
N ASP A 135 23.61 4.95 5.11
CA ASP A 135 23.56 3.58 5.63
C ASP A 135 22.12 3.19 5.99
N ILE A 136 21.32 4.16 6.42
CA ILE A 136 19.92 3.99 6.85
C ILE A 136 18.89 4.29 5.75
N PHE A 137 19.28 4.91 4.63
CA PHE A 137 18.43 5.11 3.47
C PHE A 137 18.97 4.37 2.24
N GLU A 138 18.06 3.84 1.43
CA GLU A 138 18.39 3.21 0.15
C GLU A 138 17.53 3.73 -0.99
N PHE A 139 18.04 3.62 -2.21
CA PHE A 139 17.26 4.01 -3.38
C PHE A 139 16.12 3.02 -3.65
N THR A 140 14.93 3.56 -3.92
CA THR A 140 13.75 2.82 -4.35
C THR A 140 13.04 3.60 -5.46
N TYR A 141 12.13 2.94 -6.18
CA TYR A 141 11.29 3.61 -7.17
C TYR A 141 9.84 3.63 -6.70
N VAL A 142 9.24 4.81 -6.73
CA VAL A 142 7.81 4.99 -6.48
C VAL A 142 7.11 5.18 -7.82
N ALA A 143 6.05 4.41 -8.06
CA ALA A 143 5.29 4.48 -9.30
C ALA A 143 4.88 5.92 -9.62
N LEU A 144 4.96 6.31 -10.89
CA LEU A 144 4.64 7.66 -11.39
C LEU A 144 5.53 8.80 -10.85
N ARG A 145 6.38 8.57 -9.84
CA ARG A 145 7.14 9.63 -9.17
C ARG A 145 8.61 9.65 -9.57
N GLY A 146 9.29 8.51 -9.56
CA GLY A 146 10.73 8.46 -9.88
C GLY A 146 11.56 7.73 -8.84
N ARG A 147 12.87 7.99 -8.90
CA ARG A 147 13.89 7.54 -7.95
C ARG A 147 13.73 8.29 -6.64
N CYS A 148 13.62 7.56 -5.54
CA CYS A 148 13.38 8.06 -4.19
C CYS A 148 14.33 7.42 -3.19
N LEU A 149 14.38 7.97 -1.97
CA LEU A 149 15.17 7.45 -0.85
C LEU A 149 14.24 6.86 0.21
N ARG A 150 14.40 5.59 0.52
CA ARG A 150 13.58 4.82 1.46
C ARG A 150 14.36 4.54 2.74
N LEU A 151 13.76 4.86 3.89
CA LEU A 151 14.27 4.49 5.19
C LEU A 151 14.26 2.96 5.34
N ARG A 152 15.42 2.41 5.70
CA ARG A 152 15.60 1.01 6.08
C ARG A 152 15.00 0.75 7.45
N GLU A 153 15.16 -0.47 7.94
CA GLU A 153 14.74 -0.82 9.29
C GLU A 153 15.50 0.02 10.33
N LEU A 154 14.76 0.89 11.01
CA LEU A 154 15.25 1.72 12.11
C LEU A 154 14.23 1.68 13.24
N TYR A 155 14.73 1.65 14.47
CA TYR A 155 13.89 1.53 15.66
C TYR A 155 13.97 2.80 16.51
N GLN A 156 12.82 3.19 17.05
CA GLN A 156 12.73 4.10 18.17
C GLN A 156 12.69 3.27 19.46
N THR A 157 13.45 3.69 20.48
CA THR A 157 13.61 2.95 21.74
C THR A 157 13.13 3.72 22.96
N ASP A 158 12.71 4.97 22.77
CA ASP A 158 12.27 5.86 23.84
C ASP A 158 11.25 6.86 23.28
N ASN A 159 10.77 7.79 24.09
CA ASN A 159 9.79 8.80 23.70
C ASN A 159 10.30 9.73 22.59
N GLU A 160 9.37 10.51 22.02
CA GLU A 160 9.66 11.39 20.89
C GLU A 160 10.66 12.51 21.18
N GLU A 161 10.83 12.94 22.43
CA GLU A 161 11.74 14.04 22.74
C GLU A 161 13.20 13.57 22.78
N THR A 162 13.44 12.29 23.13
CA THR A 162 14.78 11.72 23.21
C THR A 162 15.17 10.93 21.96
N ALA A 163 14.26 10.15 21.37
CA ALA A 163 14.59 9.16 20.34
C ALA A 163 13.93 9.39 18.96
N LYS A 164 13.47 10.62 18.67
CA LYS A 164 13.02 11.00 17.32
C LYS A 164 14.14 10.90 16.29
N LEU A 165 13.76 10.53 15.07
CA LEU A 165 14.64 10.61 13.90
C LEU A 165 14.54 12.01 13.30
N SER A 166 15.63 12.76 13.35
CA SER A 166 15.77 14.05 12.67
C SER A 166 16.56 13.86 11.38
N ILE A 167 16.00 14.34 10.27
CA ILE A 167 16.57 14.25 8.92
C ILE A 167 16.65 15.67 8.37
N THR A 168 17.83 16.07 7.90
CA THR A 168 18.06 17.35 7.25
C THR A 168 18.56 17.13 5.84
N LEU A 169 17.86 17.71 4.87
CA LEU A 169 18.13 17.58 3.44
C LEU A 169 18.61 18.90 2.84
N GLY A 170 19.46 18.77 1.82
CA GLY A 170 19.92 19.87 0.99
C GLY A 170 18.97 20.18 -0.17
N SER A 171 19.42 21.07 -1.05
CA SER A 171 18.76 21.34 -2.34
C SER A 171 18.90 20.14 -3.27
N VAL A 172 17.78 19.66 -3.80
CA VAL A 172 17.73 18.57 -4.79
C VAL A 172 17.49 19.18 -6.18
N PRO A 173 18.20 18.74 -7.24
CA PRO A 173 18.04 19.31 -8.58
C PRO A 173 16.63 19.10 -9.18
N SER A 174 16.19 20.07 -10.00
CA SER A 174 14.99 20.01 -10.86
C SER A 174 15.17 20.94 -12.08
N PRO A 175 16.14 20.64 -12.97
CA PRO A 175 16.59 21.58 -14.01
C PRO A 175 15.71 21.58 -15.28
N LEU A 176 14.70 20.71 -15.36
CA LEU A 176 13.76 20.61 -16.47
C LEU A 176 12.37 21.13 -16.13
N SER A 177 11.97 21.08 -14.85
CA SER A 177 10.62 21.42 -14.39
C SER A 177 10.55 22.70 -13.57
N GLU A 178 11.60 23.08 -12.83
CA GLU A 178 11.58 24.26 -11.96
C GLU A 178 12.43 25.41 -12.52
N LEU A 179 11.91 26.64 -12.45
CA LEU A 179 12.66 27.85 -12.85
C LEU A 179 13.89 28.09 -11.98
N SER A 180 13.83 27.66 -10.71
CA SER A 180 14.94 27.76 -9.76
C SER A 180 16.03 26.71 -9.98
N TYR A 181 15.82 25.75 -10.88
CA TYR A 181 16.66 24.55 -11.08
C TYR A 181 16.72 23.58 -9.88
N TYR A 182 15.99 23.85 -8.80
CA TYR A 182 15.93 23.00 -7.61
C TYR A 182 14.49 22.71 -7.19
N GLN A 183 14.28 21.57 -6.54
CA GLN A 183 12.99 21.17 -6.00
C GLN A 183 12.55 22.18 -4.92
N GLN A 184 11.40 22.84 -5.14
CA GLN A 184 10.77 23.71 -4.14
C GLN A 184 9.97 22.91 -3.11
N GLN A 185 9.61 21.68 -3.47
CA GLN A 185 8.91 20.74 -2.61
C GLN A 185 9.46 19.34 -2.82
N MET A 186 9.52 18.57 -1.74
CA MET A 186 9.71 17.12 -1.76
C MET A 186 8.39 16.45 -1.38
N VAL A 187 8.32 15.14 -1.60
CA VAL A 187 7.13 14.34 -1.27
C VAL A 187 7.56 13.16 -0.42
N ALA A 188 6.92 13.01 0.74
CA ALA A 188 7.05 11.86 1.59
C ALA A 188 5.88 10.89 1.41
N TYR A 189 6.21 9.60 1.43
CA TYR A 189 5.28 8.50 1.53
C TYR A 189 5.58 7.73 2.82
N VAL A 190 4.52 7.27 3.49
CA VAL A 190 4.64 6.43 4.67
C VAL A 190 4.07 5.06 4.31
N GLY A 191 4.94 4.07 4.22
CA GLY A 191 4.61 2.71 3.86
C GLY A 191 4.87 1.73 4.99
N ASP A 192 4.48 0.48 4.76
CA ASP A 192 4.88 -0.65 5.60
C ASP A 192 6.30 -1.13 5.27
N ARG A 193 6.68 -2.30 5.78
CA ARG A 193 8.02 -2.89 5.57
C ARG A 193 8.27 -3.39 4.14
N HIS A 194 7.23 -3.54 3.31
CA HIS A 194 7.33 -4.12 1.98
C HIS A 194 7.78 -3.07 0.96
N LYS A 195 8.50 -3.51 -0.08
CA LYS A 195 9.17 -2.63 -1.05
C LYS A 195 8.20 -1.78 -1.86
N ASP A 196 6.97 -2.27 -2.04
CA ASP A 196 5.98 -1.67 -2.91
C ASP A 196 5.40 -0.40 -2.30
N VAL A 197 5.54 0.71 -3.01
CA VAL A 197 5.03 2.02 -2.58
C VAL A 197 4.01 2.50 -3.60
N TRP A 198 2.76 2.61 -3.15
CA TRP A 198 1.70 3.23 -3.95
C TRP A 198 1.75 4.76 -3.82
N VAL A 199 1.16 5.46 -4.79
CA VAL A 199 1.20 6.93 -4.89
C VAL A 199 0.36 7.68 -3.87
N THR A 200 -0.39 6.97 -3.02
CA THR A 200 -1.31 7.54 -2.04
C THR A 200 -1.24 6.74 -0.73
N PRO A 201 -1.23 7.40 0.45
CA PRO A 201 -1.22 8.86 0.65
C PRO A 201 0.16 9.48 0.39
N ARG A 202 0.16 10.74 -0.05
CA ARG A 202 1.37 11.54 -0.31
C ARG A 202 1.37 12.79 0.56
N TYR A 203 2.51 13.12 1.15
CA TYR A 203 2.68 14.27 2.04
C TYR A 203 3.72 15.21 1.45
N TYR A 204 3.37 16.48 1.25
CA TYR A 204 4.30 17.46 0.68
C TYR A 204 5.17 18.08 1.76
N LEU A 205 6.45 18.24 1.46
CA LEU A 205 7.45 18.89 2.31
C LEU A 205 7.92 20.13 1.57
N ASN A 206 7.70 21.32 2.14
CA ASN A 206 8.12 22.55 1.50
C ASN A 206 9.58 22.88 1.82
N ALA A 207 10.23 23.58 0.89
CA ALA A 207 11.53 24.16 1.14
C ALA A 207 11.45 25.18 2.30
N TYR A 208 12.44 25.13 3.17
CA TYR A 208 12.62 25.92 4.38
C TYR A 208 11.49 25.78 5.41
N ASP A 209 10.74 24.67 5.38
CA ASP A 209 9.83 24.29 6.45
C ASP A 209 10.45 23.19 7.33
N TRP A 210 10.28 23.34 8.64
CA TRP A 210 10.45 22.25 9.60
C TRP A 210 9.16 21.44 9.67
N THR A 211 9.25 20.15 9.38
CA THR A 211 8.12 19.23 9.34
C THR A 211 8.26 18.14 10.38
N ARG A 212 7.27 17.99 11.25
CA ARG A 212 7.19 16.92 12.26
C ARG A 212 6.11 15.91 11.87
N MET A 213 6.52 14.66 11.72
CA MET A 213 5.72 13.48 11.44
C MET A 213 5.56 12.65 12.70
N ARG A 214 4.34 12.58 13.23
CA ARG A 214 3.98 11.75 14.38
C ARG A 214 3.20 10.54 13.93
N PHE A 215 3.73 9.36 14.23
CA PHE A 215 3.13 8.09 13.86
C PHE A 215 2.33 7.49 15.01
N ARG A 216 1.24 6.80 14.69
CA ARG A 216 0.63 5.81 15.60
C ARG A 216 0.35 4.55 14.82
N ILE A 217 0.70 3.41 15.41
CA ILE A 217 0.54 2.10 14.77
C ILE A 217 -0.67 1.38 15.36
N ARG A 218 -1.50 0.86 14.46
CA ARG A 218 -2.68 0.06 14.76
C ARG A 218 -2.55 -1.29 14.10
N GLN A 219 -2.51 -2.36 14.87
CA GLN A 219 -2.58 -3.71 14.34
C GLN A 219 -4.04 -4.12 14.23
N LYS A 220 -4.52 -4.42 13.02
CA LYS A 220 -5.89 -4.85 12.76
C LYS A 220 -5.92 -6.31 12.36
N GLU A 221 -6.76 -7.08 13.04
CA GLU A 221 -7.03 -8.49 12.78
C GLU A 221 -8.54 -8.67 12.56
N MET A 222 -8.91 -8.97 11.32
CA MET A 222 -10.30 -9.19 10.87
C MET A 222 -10.56 -10.67 10.68
N LEU A 223 -11.82 -11.10 10.81
CA LEU A 223 -12.17 -12.50 10.63
C LEU A 223 -12.05 -12.91 9.15
N THR A 224 -11.28 -13.96 8.88
CA THR A 224 -11.01 -14.47 7.52
C THR A 224 -12.24 -15.02 6.80
N ASN A 225 -13.31 -15.35 7.54
CA ASN A 225 -14.53 -15.95 6.99
C ASN A 225 -15.49 -14.92 6.39
N LYS A 226 -15.20 -13.61 6.49
CA LYS A 226 -15.99 -12.52 5.89
C LYS A 226 -15.36 -12.05 4.58
N LEU A 227 -16.20 -11.65 3.63
CA LEU A 227 -15.79 -11.17 2.28
C LEU A 227 -15.16 -9.76 2.28
N ASP A 228 -14.88 -9.19 3.45
CA ASP A 228 -14.43 -7.80 3.63
C ASP A 228 -12.90 -7.66 3.62
N CYS A 229 -12.16 -8.77 3.71
CA CYS A 229 -10.70 -8.79 3.70
C CYS A 229 -10.14 -9.97 2.91
N ARG A 230 -8.85 -9.88 2.55
CA ARG A 230 -8.11 -10.94 1.84
C ARG A 230 -6.96 -11.46 2.70
N VAL A 231 -6.54 -12.70 2.46
CA VAL A 231 -5.28 -13.22 3.02
C VAL A 231 -4.15 -12.81 2.07
N PRO A 232 -3.11 -12.08 2.53
CA PRO A 232 -2.00 -11.67 1.67
C PRO A 232 -1.02 -12.82 1.44
N ASP A 233 -0.31 -12.75 0.31
CA ASP A 233 0.91 -13.53 0.13
C ASP A 233 2.07 -12.93 0.96
N GLU A 234 3.12 -13.70 1.26
CA GLU A 234 4.20 -13.28 2.17
C GLU A 234 4.89 -11.96 1.77
N ASP A 235 5.00 -11.70 0.47
CA ASP A 235 5.70 -10.53 -0.08
C ASP A 235 4.81 -9.31 -0.27
N GLU A 236 3.48 -9.45 -0.12
CA GLU A 236 2.54 -8.37 -0.43
C GLU A 236 2.43 -7.33 0.69
N GLY A 237 2.71 -6.08 0.32
CA GLY A 237 2.44 -4.90 1.14
C GLY A 237 1.06 -4.30 0.92
N SER A 238 0.76 -3.28 1.71
CA SER A 238 -0.45 -2.44 1.62
C SER A 238 -0.62 -1.78 0.25
N GLY A 239 0.48 -1.40 -0.41
CA GLY A 239 0.47 -0.76 -1.73
C GLY A 239 0.45 -1.73 -2.92
N THR A 240 0.77 -3.01 -2.71
CA THR A 240 1.01 -3.99 -3.77
C THR A 240 -0.20 -4.18 -4.66
N CYS A 241 -1.39 -4.41 -4.08
CA CYS A 241 -2.60 -4.65 -4.86
C CYS A 241 -2.93 -3.45 -5.77
N SER A 242 -2.87 -2.22 -5.25
CA SER A 242 -3.17 -1.03 -6.05
C SER A 242 -2.15 -0.83 -7.17
N LEU A 243 -0.86 -1.06 -6.88
CA LEU A 243 0.22 -0.96 -7.84
C LEU A 243 0.08 -1.99 -8.97
N VAL A 244 -0.04 -3.28 -8.63
CA VAL A 244 -0.14 -4.37 -9.59
C VAL A 244 -1.41 -4.24 -10.43
N ARG A 245 -2.53 -3.86 -9.81
CA ARG A 245 -3.80 -3.66 -10.52
C ARG A 245 -3.73 -2.50 -11.50
N TRP A 246 -3.18 -1.35 -11.08
CA TRP A 246 -2.94 -0.22 -11.96
C TRP A 246 -2.02 -0.61 -13.12
N LEU A 247 -0.87 -1.23 -12.83
CA LEU A 247 0.10 -1.64 -13.84
C LEU A 247 -0.57 -2.56 -14.88
N ARG A 248 -1.33 -3.56 -14.42
CA ARG A 248 -1.99 -4.52 -15.28
C ARG A 248 -3.08 -3.91 -16.14
N GLU A 249 -3.95 -3.08 -15.57
CA GLU A 249 -5.12 -2.50 -16.26
C GLU A 249 -4.74 -1.33 -17.18
N THR A 250 -3.74 -0.54 -16.78
CA THR A 250 -3.38 0.71 -17.46
C THR A 250 -2.22 0.55 -18.44
N VAL A 251 -1.30 -0.40 -18.20
CA VAL A 251 -0.06 -0.52 -19.00
C VAL A 251 0.07 -1.88 -19.66
N GLU A 252 0.03 -2.97 -18.90
CA GLU A 252 0.34 -4.30 -19.43
C GLU A 252 -0.73 -4.81 -20.39
N LYS A 253 -2.02 -4.73 -20.04
CA LYS A 253 -3.10 -5.17 -20.94
C LYS A 253 -3.21 -4.33 -22.21
N PRO A 254 -3.15 -2.98 -22.18
CA PRO A 254 -3.32 -2.18 -23.38
C PRO A 254 -2.10 -2.22 -24.32
N PHE A 255 -0.88 -2.29 -23.78
CA PHE A 255 0.35 -2.10 -24.56
C PHE A 255 1.28 -3.32 -24.60
N ASN A 256 0.98 -4.38 -23.86
CA ASN A 256 1.78 -5.61 -23.80
C ASN A 256 3.26 -5.35 -23.43
N CYS A 257 3.49 -4.41 -22.52
CA CYS A 257 4.80 -4.03 -22.02
C CYS A 257 4.69 -3.56 -20.55
N THR A 258 5.82 -3.38 -19.86
CA THR A 258 5.89 -2.89 -18.48
C THR A 258 6.96 -1.81 -18.30
N PHE A 259 6.95 -1.08 -17.19
CA PHE A 259 8.03 -0.14 -16.87
C PHE A 259 9.27 -0.87 -16.32
N VAL A 260 10.45 -0.29 -16.52
CA VAL A 260 11.72 -0.86 -16.04
C VAL A 260 11.67 -1.12 -14.53
N TYR A 261 11.17 -0.14 -13.77
CA TYR A 261 11.10 -0.23 -12.30
C TYR A 261 9.99 -1.15 -11.78
N THR A 262 9.09 -1.64 -12.64
CA THR A 262 8.02 -2.60 -12.27
C THR A 262 8.22 -3.98 -12.88
N LYS A 263 9.34 -4.22 -13.57
CA LYS A 263 9.61 -5.49 -14.25
C LYS A 263 9.66 -6.70 -13.33
N VAL A 264 9.86 -6.48 -12.03
CA VAL A 264 9.83 -7.51 -10.97
C VAL A 264 8.48 -8.22 -10.86
N TYR A 265 7.36 -7.57 -11.22
CA TYR A 265 6.04 -8.21 -11.14
C TYR A 265 5.71 -9.07 -12.36
N ASN A 266 6.37 -8.81 -13.50
CA ASN A 266 6.13 -9.55 -14.74
C ASN A 266 7.36 -9.56 -15.66
N HIS A 267 8.27 -10.49 -15.40
CA HIS A 267 9.52 -10.63 -16.16
C HIS A 267 9.32 -11.01 -17.63
N SER A 268 8.15 -11.55 -17.99
CA SER A 268 7.86 -12.02 -19.35
C SER A 268 7.56 -10.87 -20.33
N LEU A 269 7.20 -9.69 -19.82
CA LEU A 269 6.87 -8.54 -20.66
C LEU A 269 8.12 -7.71 -20.99
N PRO A 270 8.23 -7.21 -22.23
CA PRO A 270 9.28 -6.27 -22.60
C PRO A 270 9.04 -4.90 -21.94
N THR A 271 10.10 -4.10 -21.87
CA THR A 271 10.02 -2.72 -21.42
C THR A 271 9.28 -1.86 -22.44
N CYS A 272 8.39 -0.98 -21.98
CA CYS A 272 7.67 -0.07 -22.85
C CYS A 272 8.61 0.93 -23.52
N LYS A 273 8.44 1.13 -24.84
CA LYS A 273 9.13 2.20 -25.56
C LYS A 273 8.60 3.57 -25.12
N PRO A 274 9.46 4.59 -24.93
CA PRO A 274 9.03 5.94 -24.54
C PRO A 274 7.91 6.52 -25.40
N ARG A 275 7.97 6.34 -26.72
CA ARG A 275 6.95 6.82 -27.66
C ARG A 275 5.54 6.31 -27.32
N THR A 276 5.40 5.02 -27.03
CA THR A 276 4.10 4.40 -26.72
C THR A 276 3.47 5.00 -25.47
N ILE A 277 4.29 5.28 -24.45
CA ILE A 277 3.84 5.91 -23.21
C ILE A 277 3.46 7.37 -23.46
N ILE A 278 4.24 8.11 -24.25
CA ILE A 278 3.99 9.53 -24.52
C ILE A 278 2.73 9.77 -25.34
N GLU A 279 2.50 8.97 -26.38
CA GLU A 279 1.26 9.02 -27.16
C GLU A 279 0.01 8.77 -26.30
N ASN A 280 0.18 8.04 -25.18
CA ASN A 280 -0.89 7.67 -24.24
C ASN A 280 -0.71 8.29 -22.84
N TYR A 281 0.07 9.36 -22.71
CA TYR A 281 0.55 9.86 -21.41
C TYR A 281 -0.58 10.13 -20.40
N ARG A 282 -1.68 10.72 -20.87
CA ARG A 282 -2.84 11.03 -20.03
C ARG A 282 -3.56 9.78 -19.51
N SER A 283 -3.75 8.76 -20.34
CA SER A 283 -4.43 7.54 -19.91
C SER A 283 -3.57 6.74 -18.95
N VAL A 284 -2.24 6.82 -19.08
CA VAL A 284 -1.29 6.07 -18.25
C VAL A 284 -1.03 6.73 -16.89
N LEU A 285 -0.81 8.05 -16.87
CA LEU A 285 -0.31 8.75 -15.67
C LEU A 285 -1.36 9.57 -14.93
N LEU A 286 -2.49 9.89 -15.56
CA LEU A 286 -3.58 10.65 -14.94
C LEU A 286 -4.78 9.78 -14.56
N THR A 287 -4.64 8.44 -14.57
CA THR A 287 -5.72 7.54 -14.16
C THR A 287 -6.07 7.78 -12.68
N PRO A 288 -7.34 8.03 -12.33
CA PRO A 288 -7.75 8.21 -10.94
C PRO A 288 -7.49 6.95 -10.11
N THR A 289 -6.88 7.12 -8.93
CA THR A 289 -6.59 6.00 -8.01
C THR A 289 -7.84 5.30 -7.51
N SER A 290 -9.00 5.98 -7.51
CA SER A 290 -10.30 5.42 -7.10
C SER A 290 -10.79 4.25 -7.95
N ASN A 291 -10.22 4.08 -9.15
CA ASN A 291 -10.61 3.01 -10.06
C ASN A 291 -10.06 1.65 -9.62
N PHE A 292 -9.01 1.62 -8.80
CA PHE A 292 -8.32 0.41 -8.37
C PHE A 292 -8.74 0.03 -6.95
N ARG A 293 -9.93 -0.57 -6.81
CA ARG A 293 -10.43 -1.04 -5.52
C ARG A 293 -9.70 -2.32 -5.10
N CYS A 294 -9.08 -2.29 -3.93
CA CYS A 294 -8.40 -3.42 -3.31
C CYS A 294 -9.00 -3.68 -1.93
N LEU A 295 -9.22 -4.95 -1.60
CA LEU A 295 -9.59 -5.32 -0.24
C LEU A 295 -8.35 -5.24 0.66
N PRO A 296 -8.50 -4.76 1.91
CA PRO A 296 -7.41 -4.80 2.88
C PRO A 296 -7.09 -6.24 3.25
N THR A 297 -5.88 -6.47 3.73
CA THR A 297 -5.49 -7.79 4.24
C THR A 297 -6.15 -8.04 5.60
N CYS A 298 -6.52 -9.28 5.90
CA CYS A 298 -7.21 -9.61 7.17
C CYS A 298 -6.35 -9.30 8.39
N ILE A 299 -5.03 -9.43 8.26
CA ILE A 299 -4.05 -8.99 9.26
C ILE A 299 -3.20 -7.91 8.61
N HIS A 300 -3.19 -6.70 9.20
CA HIS A 300 -2.30 -5.62 8.77
C HIS A 300 -1.97 -4.65 9.88
N ASN A 301 -0.86 -3.92 9.67
CA ASN A 301 -0.52 -2.75 10.44
C ASN A 301 -0.95 -1.51 9.67
N GLU A 302 -1.87 -0.74 10.26
CA GLU A 302 -2.23 0.58 9.79
C GLU A 302 -1.40 1.63 10.55
N THR A 303 -0.64 2.42 9.83
CA THR A 303 0.10 3.55 10.41
C THR A 303 -0.69 4.83 10.14
N SER A 304 -1.19 5.45 11.20
CA SER A 304 -1.76 6.79 11.11
C SER A 304 -0.66 7.84 11.25
N LEU A 305 -0.69 8.86 10.40
CA LEU A 305 0.27 9.97 10.40
C LEU A 305 -0.43 11.27 10.77
N GLN A 306 0.17 12.02 11.71
CA GLN A 306 -0.11 13.42 11.95
C GLN A 306 1.10 14.24 11.53
N ILE A 307 0.87 15.24 10.67
CA ILE A 307 1.92 16.11 10.14
C ILE A 307 1.73 17.54 10.66
N TYR A 308 2.80 18.13 11.15
CA TYR A 308 2.88 19.53 11.57
C TYR A 308 4.02 20.17 10.80
N SER A 309 3.77 21.34 10.20
CA SER A 309 4.80 22.08 9.50
C SER A 309 4.81 23.53 9.98
N SER A 310 6.00 24.06 10.18
CA SER A 310 6.22 25.48 10.48
C SER A 310 7.44 25.98 9.72
N PRO A 311 7.54 27.30 9.46
CA PRO A 311 8.74 27.88 8.88
C PRO A 311 9.97 27.51 9.70
N SER A 312 11.04 27.17 9.00
CA SER A 312 12.35 26.91 9.59
C SER A 312 12.94 28.18 10.20
N ILE A 313 13.80 28.01 11.20
CA ILE A 313 14.68 29.07 11.69
C ILE A 313 15.79 29.41 10.69
N TYR A 314 16.04 28.54 9.71
CA TYR A 314 17.03 28.72 8.67
C TYR A 314 16.43 29.49 7.50
N GLY A 315 17.15 30.54 7.06
CA GLY A 315 16.75 31.33 5.90
C GLY A 315 17.10 30.67 4.57
N THR A 316 16.71 31.32 3.48
CA THR A 316 16.86 30.84 2.10
C THR A 316 18.30 30.70 1.59
N ASN A 317 19.28 31.16 2.37
CA ASN A 317 20.70 31.07 2.04
C ASN A 317 21.38 29.88 2.74
N ASP A 318 20.66 29.18 3.61
CA ASP A 318 21.18 28.01 4.30
C ASP A 318 21.14 26.78 3.37
N LYS A 319 22.08 25.86 3.54
CA LYS A 319 22.08 24.59 2.80
C LYS A 319 20.96 23.67 3.27
N ARG A 320 20.46 23.85 4.50
CA ARG A 320 19.38 23.05 5.10
C ARG A 320 18.04 23.50 4.56
N VAL A 321 17.61 22.83 3.50
CA VAL A 321 16.39 23.19 2.78
C VAL A 321 15.17 22.46 3.33
N PHE A 322 15.25 21.16 3.62
CA PHE A 322 14.12 20.43 4.18
C PHE A 322 14.51 19.80 5.51
N MET A 323 13.67 19.96 6.52
CA MET A 323 13.89 19.32 7.82
C MET A 323 12.69 18.49 8.22
N ILE A 324 12.94 17.23 8.55
CA ILE A 324 11.92 16.25 8.89
C ILE A 324 12.26 15.67 10.27
N GLU A 325 11.30 15.70 11.18
CA GLU A 325 11.36 14.95 12.43
C GLU A 325 10.30 13.86 12.40
N ALA A 326 10.70 12.63 12.67
CA ALA A 326 9.86 11.45 12.58
C ALA A 326 9.90 10.67 13.90
N SER A 327 8.74 10.45 14.52
CA SER A 327 8.67 9.74 15.79
C SER A 327 7.30 9.16 16.10
N TYR A 328 7.28 8.18 17.00
CA TYR A 328 6.09 7.81 17.76
C TYR A 328 5.98 8.70 19.01
N PRO A 329 4.85 9.39 19.25
CA PRO A 329 4.67 10.19 20.45
C PRO A 329 4.58 9.30 21.71
N GLU A 330 3.99 8.12 21.57
CA GLU A 330 3.81 7.14 22.63
C GLU A 330 4.35 5.79 22.16
N MET A 331 5.15 5.14 23.02
CA MET A 331 5.75 3.82 22.74
C MET A 331 4.76 2.69 22.99
N GLN A 332 3.70 2.65 22.17
CA GLN A 332 2.63 1.66 22.28
C GLN A 332 2.05 1.26 20.92
N ILE A 333 1.42 0.09 20.90
CA ILE A 333 0.70 -0.45 19.76
C ILE A 333 -0.77 -0.59 20.15
N GLU A 334 -1.67 -0.09 19.32
CA GLU A 334 -3.11 -0.33 19.46
C GLU A 334 -3.48 -1.59 18.66
N GLU A 335 -3.97 -2.64 19.32
CA GLU A 335 -4.42 -3.87 18.65
C GLU A 335 -5.94 -3.92 18.61
N TYR A 336 -6.49 -4.02 17.39
CA TYR A 336 -7.91 -4.13 17.08
C TYR A 336 -8.19 -5.52 16.52
N ARG A 337 -8.95 -6.34 17.24
CA ARG A 337 -9.30 -7.69 16.81
C ARG A 337 -10.81 -7.84 16.69
N GLU A 338 -11.27 -8.30 15.54
CA GLU A 338 -12.66 -8.70 15.35
C GLU A 338 -12.87 -10.08 15.97
N ILE A 339 -13.77 -10.16 16.94
CA ILE A 339 -14.13 -11.41 17.62
C ILE A 339 -15.62 -11.67 17.48
N VAL A 340 -16.00 -12.94 17.35
CA VAL A 340 -17.41 -13.34 17.36
C VAL A 340 -18.00 -13.10 18.74
N ARG A 341 -19.18 -12.46 18.80
CA ARG A 341 -19.86 -12.17 20.08
C ARG A 341 -20.30 -13.44 20.79
N THR A 342 -20.79 -14.41 20.01
CA THR A 342 -21.38 -15.63 20.53
C THR A 342 -20.62 -16.83 19.98
N THR A 343 -19.74 -17.40 20.81
CA THR A 343 -19.09 -18.68 20.49
C THR A 343 -20.07 -19.84 20.73
N MET A 344 -19.83 -21.00 20.09
CA MET A 344 -20.68 -22.19 20.29
C MET A 344 -20.80 -22.60 21.78
N PRO A 345 -19.73 -22.62 22.59
CA PRO A 345 -19.86 -22.87 24.04
C PRO A 345 -20.71 -21.80 24.75
N GLY A 346 -20.53 -20.51 24.39
CA GLY A 346 -21.33 -19.41 24.94
C GLY A 346 -22.81 -19.56 24.61
N PHE A 347 -23.13 -19.90 23.37
CA PHE A 347 -24.48 -20.16 22.89
C PHE A 347 -25.17 -21.30 23.68
N VAL A 348 -24.50 -22.46 23.79
CA VAL A 348 -25.02 -23.62 24.50
C VAL A 348 -25.21 -23.31 25.98
N SER A 349 -24.26 -22.61 26.61
CA SER A 349 -24.35 -22.22 28.02
C SER A 349 -25.53 -21.27 28.28
N GLN A 350 -25.80 -20.32 27.39
CA GLN A 350 -26.89 -19.35 27.57
C GLN A 350 -28.27 -20.00 27.40
N ILE A 351 -28.47 -20.81 26.35
CA ILE A 351 -29.73 -21.55 26.17
C ILE A 351 -29.94 -22.54 27.32
N GLY A 352 -28.91 -23.30 27.68
CA GLY A 352 -28.95 -24.23 28.79
C GLY A 352 -29.29 -23.53 30.11
N GLY A 353 -28.71 -22.35 30.36
CA GLY A 353 -29.00 -21.53 31.53
C GLY A 353 -30.45 -21.06 31.60
N GLN A 354 -31.01 -20.55 30.49
CA GLN A 354 -32.41 -20.08 30.45
C GLN A 354 -33.40 -21.24 30.60
N VAL A 355 -33.19 -22.35 29.88
CA VAL A 355 -34.04 -23.55 29.98
C VAL A 355 -33.96 -24.17 31.38
N GLY A 356 -32.75 -24.22 31.95
CA GLY A 356 -32.54 -24.71 33.31
C GLY A 356 -33.21 -23.83 34.37
N LEU A 357 -33.13 -22.50 34.25
CA LEU A 357 -33.71 -21.57 35.22
C LEU A 357 -35.25 -21.57 35.18
N PHE A 358 -35.86 -21.54 33.99
CA PHE A 358 -37.32 -21.37 33.88
C PHE A 358 -38.09 -22.70 33.91
N LEU A 359 -37.53 -23.77 33.35
CA LEU A 359 -38.22 -25.06 33.25
C LEU A 359 -37.65 -26.11 34.20
N GLY A 360 -36.50 -25.87 34.84
CA GLY A 360 -35.77 -26.92 35.57
C GLY A 360 -35.35 -28.09 34.67
N ALA A 361 -35.41 -27.90 33.35
CA ALA A 361 -35.21 -28.94 32.36
C ALA A 361 -33.75 -28.94 31.91
N SER A 362 -33.19 -30.14 31.78
CA SER A 362 -31.90 -30.36 31.15
C SER A 362 -32.09 -31.05 29.80
N ILE A 363 -31.01 -31.23 29.06
CA ILE A 363 -31.03 -32.05 27.83
C ILE A 363 -31.49 -33.49 28.13
N ILE A 364 -31.21 -34.00 29.34
CA ILE A 364 -31.65 -35.32 29.80
C ILE A 364 -33.18 -35.34 29.95
N THR A 365 -33.76 -34.27 30.49
CA THR A 365 -35.22 -34.13 30.64
C THR A 365 -35.92 -34.15 29.27
N PHE A 366 -35.33 -33.49 28.27
CA PHE A 366 -35.83 -33.52 26.89
C PHE A 366 -35.74 -34.91 26.25
N VAL A 367 -34.61 -35.60 26.40
CA VAL A 367 -34.43 -36.98 25.90
C VAL A 367 -35.43 -37.92 26.58
N GLN A 368 -35.59 -37.81 27.89
CA GLN A 368 -36.55 -38.62 28.65
C GLN A 368 -37.99 -38.37 28.23
N PHE A 369 -38.36 -37.10 28.00
CA PHE A 369 -39.65 -36.75 27.42
C PHE A 369 -39.85 -37.37 26.05
N PHE A 370 -38.86 -37.26 25.16
CA PHE A 370 -38.93 -37.82 23.82
C PHE A 370 -39.08 -39.35 23.84
N VAL A 371 -38.26 -40.06 24.61
CA VAL A 371 -38.33 -41.52 24.75
C VAL A 371 -39.67 -41.96 25.33
N THR A 372 -40.16 -41.27 26.37
CA THR A 372 -41.45 -41.59 27.00
C THR A 372 -42.61 -41.31 26.04
N PHE A 373 -42.55 -40.19 25.31
CA PHE A 373 -43.52 -39.83 24.29
C PHE A 373 -43.53 -40.83 23.13
N SER A 374 -42.36 -41.23 22.62
CA SER A 374 -42.22 -42.27 21.60
C SER A 374 -42.78 -43.63 22.08
N MET A 375 -42.47 -44.04 23.33
CA MET A 375 -43.04 -45.26 23.91
C MET A 375 -44.56 -45.17 24.09
N TYR A 376 -45.08 -44.03 24.52
CA TYR A 376 -46.52 -43.79 24.64
C TYR A 376 -47.22 -43.86 23.28
N MET A 377 -46.67 -43.19 22.27
CA MET A 377 -47.17 -43.23 20.89
C MET A 377 -47.11 -44.64 20.32
N TYR A 378 -46.01 -45.37 20.51
CA TYR A 378 -45.89 -46.76 20.08
C TYR A 378 -46.92 -47.67 20.77
N ARG A 379 -47.15 -47.52 22.08
CA ARG A 379 -48.19 -48.26 22.81
C ARG A 379 -49.59 -47.91 22.30
N ARG A 380 -49.90 -46.63 22.08
CA ARG A 380 -51.19 -46.18 21.53
C ARG A 380 -51.41 -46.73 20.13
N LEU A 381 -50.41 -46.65 19.25
CA LEU A 381 -50.46 -47.23 17.90
C LEU A 381 -50.62 -48.76 17.94
N ARG A 382 -49.94 -49.46 18.86
CA ARG A 382 -50.10 -50.91 19.04
C ARG A 382 -51.48 -51.29 19.56
N LEU A 383 -52.06 -50.50 20.47
CA LEU A 383 -53.43 -50.71 20.96
C LEU A 383 -54.46 -50.44 19.86
N LEU A 384 -54.28 -49.38 19.07
CA LEU A 384 -55.08 -49.10 17.87
C LEU A 384 -54.97 -50.23 16.85
N TYR A 385 -53.75 -50.73 16.59
CA TYR A 385 -53.51 -51.86 15.70
C TYR A 385 -54.22 -53.13 16.20
N ARG A 386 -54.10 -53.46 17.50
CA ARG A 386 -54.83 -54.60 18.10
C ARG A 386 -56.36 -54.41 18.08
N TYR A 387 -56.85 -53.19 18.27
CA TYR A 387 -58.28 -52.89 18.15
C TYR A 387 -58.78 -53.09 16.71
N ILE A 388 -58.01 -52.64 15.71
CA ILE A 388 -58.31 -52.84 14.29
C ILE A 388 -58.23 -54.33 13.92
N GLN A 389 -57.23 -55.06 14.42
CA GLN A 389 -57.07 -56.50 14.17
C GLN A 389 -58.19 -57.32 14.83
N ASN A 390 -58.59 -57.01 16.06
CA ASN A 390 -59.74 -57.64 16.73
C ASN A 390 -61.06 -57.30 16.04
N LYS A 391 -61.23 -56.06 15.54
CA LYS A 391 -62.41 -55.67 14.76
C LYS A 391 -62.45 -56.41 13.42
N TRP A 392 -61.31 -56.67 12.78
CA TRP A 392 -61.20 -57.53 11.59
C TRP A 392 -61.49 -59.00 11.91
N PHE A 393 -60.97 -59.53 13.03
CA PHE A 393 -61.21 -60.91 13.47
C PHE A 393 -62.69 -61.17 13.84
N TYR A 394 -63.36 -60.22 14.48
CA TYR A 394 -64.81 -60.29 14.74
C TYR A 394 -65.66 -60.14 13.47
N ARG A 395 -65.21 -59.39 12.46
CA ARG A 395 -65.90 -59.30 11.16
C ARG A 395 -65.75 -60.59 10.33
N SER A 396 -64.62 -61.29 10.44
CA SER A 396 -64.40 -62.58 9.77
C SER A 396 -65.18 -63.74 10.39
N ARG A 397 -65.59 -63.63 11.66
CA ARG A 397 -66.38 -64.68 12.38
C ARG A 397 -67.90 -64.48 12.30
N SER A 398 -68.34 -63.38 11.70
CA SER A 398 -69.76 -63.09 11.41
C SER A 398 -70.18 -63.52 10.00
N ASN A 399 -69.26 -64.08 9.20
CA ASN A 399 -69.49 -64.53 7.83
C ASN A 399 -69.24 -66.05 7.63
N ASN A 400 -69.11 -66.80 8.72
CA ASN A 400 -69.31 -68.26 8.77
C ASN A 400 -70.40 -68.52 9.81
#